data_AF-A0A9P8SHC9-F1
#
_entry.id   AF-A0A9P8SHC9-F1
#
_cell.length_a   1.000
_cell.length_b   1.000
_cell.length_c   1.000
_cell.angle_alpha   90.00
_cell.angle_beta   90.00
_cell.angle_gamma   90.00
#
_symmetry.space_group_name_H-M   'P 1'
#
loop_
_entity.id
_entity.type
_entity.pdbx_description
1 polymer ?
#
loop_
_entity_poly.entity_id
_entity_poly.type
_entity_poly.pdbx_seq_one_letter_code
_entity_poly.pdbx_strand_id
1 'polypeptide(L)'
;MPGHYEIMDKAFQLPFFAPQDRLPAAIESSGDILQEYTGRRVVRSGDYHLVKYGANVSLTEGENMLFVREACSVPVPEVFALYSTRDTQACRISYIIMEYIPGHRLDD
;
A
#
# COMPACT_ATOMS: atom_id res chain seq x y z
N MET A 1 -17.04 21.29 19.41
CA MET A 1 -15.65 20.90 19.13
C MET A 1 -15.58 19.39 19.23
N PRO A 2 -15.57 18.63 18.12
CA PRO A 2 -15.36 17.18 18.19
C PRO A 2 -13.93 16.92 18.67
N GLY A 3 -13.78 15.85 19.46
CA GLY A 3 -12.70 15.67 20.41
C GLY A 3 -11.38 15.24 19.79
N HIS A 4 -10.30 15.78 20.34
CA HIS A 4 -8.90 15.42 20.11
C HIS A 4 -8.58 13.91 20.31
N TYR A 5 -9.54 13.13 20.84
CA TYR A 5 -9.39 11.71 21.17
C TYR A 5 -9.99 10.74 20.14
N GLU A 6 -10.80 11.19 19.17
CA GLU A 6 -11.37 10.27 18.16
C GLU A 6 -10.33 9.82 17.11
N ILE A 7 -9.23 10.57 16.97
CA ILE A 7 -8.23 10.33 15.92
C ILE A 7 -7.21 9.24 16.34
N MET A 8 -7.00 9.00 17.64
CA MET A 8 -5.96 8.06 18.12
C MET A 8 -6.35 6.57 18.03
N ASP A 9 -7.64 6.25 17.89
CA ASP A 9 -8.15 4.87 17.84
C ASP A 9 -8.65 4.44 16.44
N LYS A 10 -8.30 5.18 15.39
CA LYS A 10 -8.71 4.83 14.02
C LYS A 10 -7.79 3.75 13.44
N ALA A 11 -7.97 2.52 13.88
CA ALA A 11 -7.47 1.36 13.15
C ALA A 11 -8.26 1.23 11.83
N PHE A 12 -7.58 1.33 10.69
CA PHE A 12 -8.23 1.05 9.40
C PHE A 12 -8.65 -0.43 9.38
N GLN A 13 -9.93 -0.69 9.06
CA GLN A 13 -10.39 -2.07 8.96
C GLN A 13 -9.73 -2.74 7.76
N LEU A 14 -9.05 -3.86 8.03
CA LEU A 14 -8.45 -4.71 7.01
C LEU A 14 -9.39 -5.88 6.67
N PRO A 15 -9.55 -6.23 5.38
CA PRO A 15 -8.89 -5.61 4.24
C PRO A 15 -9.49 -4.25 3.88
N PHE A 16 -8.64 -3.33 3.46
CA PHE A 16 -9.05 -2.04 2.92
C PHE A 16 -9.02 -2.09 1.39
N PHE A 17 -10.07 -1.56 0.77
CA PHE A 17 -10.15 -1.33 -0.67
C PHE A 17 -10.73 0.07 -0.92
N ALA A 18 -10.06 0.84 -1.77
CA ALA A 18 -10.58 2.08 -2.29
C ALA A 18 -11.83 1.80 -3.17
N PRO A 19 -12.64 2.84 -3.45
CA PRO A 19 -13.74 2.75 -4.41
C PRO A 19 -13.33 2.07 -5.73
N GLN A 20 -14.24 1.29 -6.31
CA GLN A 20 -13.95 0.41 -7.46
C GLN A 20 -13.43 1.17 -8.68
N ASP A 21 -13.87 2.42 -8.88
CA ASP A 21 -13.39 3.33 -9.93
C ASP A 21 -11.93 3.76 -9.77
N ARG A 22 -11.36 3.57 -8.58
CA ARG A 22 -9.95 3.86 -8.27
C ARG A 22 -9.07 2.64 -8.15
N LEU A 23 -9.66 1.43 -8.08
CA LEU A 23 -8.86 0.22 -8.03
C LEU A 23 -8.18 0.01 -9.39
N PRO A 24 -6.91 -0.44 -9.42
CA PRO A 24 -6.28 -0.81 -10.68
C PRO A 24 -7.12 -1.88 -11.38
N ALA A 25 -7.30 -1.71 -12.69
CA ALA A 25 -7.62 -2.85 -13.54
C ALA A 25 -6.56 -3.93 -13.27
N ALA A 26 -7.00 -5.18 -13.11
CA ALA A 26 -6.25 -6.33 -12.61
C ALA A 26 -4.73 -6.14 -12.70
N ILE A 27 -4.01 -6.33 -11.58
CA ILE A 27 -2.54 -6.28 -11.57
C ILE A 27 -2.03 -7.38 -12.49
N GLU A 28 -1.86 -7.04 -13.77
CA GLU A 28 -1.35 -7.96 -14.77
C GLU A 28 0.05 -8.36 -14.33
N SER A 29 0.40 -9.63 -14.48
CA SER A 29 1.67 -10.21 -14.02
C SER A 29 2.92 -9.62 -14.70
N SER A 30 2.73 -8.59 -15.53
CA SER A 30 3.71 -7.86 -16.35
C SER A 30 4.17 -6.55 -15.71
N GLY A 31 4.31 -6.51 -14.39
CA GLY A 31 4.83 -5.34 -13.69
C GLY A 31 6.35 -5.28 -13.68
N ASP A 32 6.91 -4.07 -13.76
CA ASP A 32 8.35 -3.85 -13.66
C ASP A 32 8.80 -4.03 -12.20
N ILE A 33 9.73 -4.96 -11.96
CA ILE A 33 10.31 -5.16 -10.62
C ILE A 33 11.23 -3.97 -10.33
N LEU A 34 10.79 -3.07 -9.45
CA LEU A 34 11.60 -1.95 -8.98
C LEU A 34 12.58 -2.38 -7.89
N GLN A 35 12.17 -3.36 -7.07
CA GLN A 35 12.97 -3.81 -5.94
C GLN A 35 12.59 -5.22 -5.52
N GLU A 36 13.61 -6.06 -5.28
CA GLU A 36 13.41 -7.42 -4.78
C GLU A 36 14.40 -7.70 -3.64
N TYR A 37 13.87 -8.16 -2.51
CA TYR A 37 14.64 -8.65 -1.37
C TYR A 37 14.00 -9.93 -0.82
N THR A 38 14.71 -10.60 0.09
CA THR A 38 14.20 -11.79 0.77
C THR A 38 12.85 -11.54 1.44
N GLY A 39 11.79 -12.14 0.88
CA GLY A 39 10.43 -12.08 1.41
C GLY A 39 9.66 -10.78 1.15
N ARG A 40 10.16 -9.87 0.29
CA ARG A 40 9.42 -8.67 -0.16
C ARG A 40 9.77 -8.27 -1.59
N ARG A 41 8.77 -7.85 -2.35
CA ARG A 41 8.91 -7.32 -3.71
C ARG A 41 8.14 -6.02 -3.85
N VAL A 42 8.68 -5.13 -4.67
CA VAL A 42 8.08 -3.86 -5.07
C VAL A 42 8.01 -3.88 -6.59
N VAL A 43 6.79 -3.82 -7.10
CA VAL A 43 6.50 -3.94 -8.54
C VAL A 43 5.69 -2.73 -8.97
N ARG A 44 6.10 -2.10 -10.06
CA ARG A 44 5.29 -1.07 -10.73
C ARG A 44 4.32 -1.76 -11.69
N SER A 45 3.04 -1.45 -11.56
CA SER A 45 1.97 -1.98 -12.41
C SER A 45 1.37 -0.83 -13.23
N GLY A 46 1.79 -0.71 -14.49
CA GLY A 46 1.45 0.42 -15.34
C GLY A 46 2.06 1.74 -14.84
N ASP A 47 1.45 2.87 -15.21
CA ASP A 47 2.05 4.19 -14.94
C ASP A 47 1.69 4.78 -13.57
N TYR A 48 0.64 4.27 -12.92
CA TYR A 48 0.05 4.90 -11.74
C TYR A 48 0.07 4.05 -10.47
N HIS A 49 0.39 2.75 -10.57
CA HIS A 49 0.26 1.84 -9.44
C HIS A 49 1.58 1.19 -9.09
N LEU A 50 1.82 1.08 -7.80
CA LEU A 50 2.91 0.34 -7.20
C LEU A 50 2.34 -0.70 -6.23
N VAL A 51 2.83 -1.92 -6.35
CA VAL A 51 2.42 -3.08 -5.57
C VAL A 51 3.60 -3.52 -4.74
N LYS A 52 3.49 -3.36 -3.42
CA LYS A 52 4.43 -3.90 -2.46
C LYS A 52 3.84 -5.15 -1.82
N TYR A 53 4.51 -6.27 -1.94
CA TYR A 53 4.00 -7.53 -1.42
C TYR A 53 5.07 -8.48 -0.91
N GLY A 54 4.70 -9.36 0.00
CA GLY A 54 5.59 -10.39 0.54
C GLY A 54 5.25 -10.82 1.96
N ALA A 55 5.94 -11.87 2.42
CA ALA A 55 5.82 -12.37 3.79
C ALA A 55 6.40 -11.38 4.83
N ASN A 56 7.38 -10.57 4.42
CA ASN A 56 8.05 -9.58 5.27
C ASN A 56 7.50 -8.15 5.06
N VAL A 57 6.28 -8.03 4.53
CA VAL A 57 5.59 -6.74 4.35
C VAL A 57 4.59 -6.53 5.49
N SER A 58 4.75 -5.43 6.23
CA SER A 58 3.79 -5.00 7.24
C SER A 58 2.75 -4.07 6.64
N LEU A 59 1.46 -4.35 6.86
CA LEU A 59 0.37 -3.48 6.42
C LEU A 59 0.33 -2.13 7.15
N THR A 60 1.07 -1.99 8.26
CA THR A 60 1.20 -0.73 9.01
C THR A 60 1.74 0.42 8.17
N GLU A 61 2.53 0.15 7.14
CA GLU A 61 2.95 1.17 6.18
C GLU A 61 1.76 1.79 5.45
N GLY A 62 0.82 0.95 5.01
CA GLY A 62 -0.45 1.37 4.42
C GLY A 62 -1.36 2.09 5.39
N GLU A 63 -1.55 1.53 6.59
CA GLU A 63 -2.38 2.12 7.65
C GLU A 63 -1.86 3.52 8.04
N ASN A 64 -0.54 3.67 8.16
CA ASN A 64 0.08 4.96 8.44
C ASN A 64 -0.13 5.97 7.30
N MET A 65 -0.04 5.54 6.04
CA MET A 65 -0.33 6.44 4.91
C MET A 65 -1.78 6.92 4.93
N LEU A 66 -2.74 6.02 5.18
CA LEU A 66 -4.15 6.39 5.32
C LEU A 66 -4.36 7.36 6.49
N PHE A 67 -3.72 7.12 7.63
CA PHE A 67 -3.77 8.01 8.79
C PHE A 67 -3.19 9.39 8.49
N VAL A 68 -1.97 9.46 7.94
CA VAL A 68 -1.29 10.72 7.61
C VAL A 68 -2.10 11.52 6.59
N ARG A 69 -2.73 10.87 5.61
CA ARG A 69 -3.60 11.55 4.63
C ARG A 69 -4.82 12.23 5.28
N GLU A 70 -5.37 11.64 6.33
CA GLU A 70 -6.50 12.23 7.07
C GLU A 70 -6.05 13.30 8.08
N ALA A 71 -4.91 13.08 8.73
CA ALA A 71 -4.45 13.89 9.86
C ALA A 71 -3.54 15.07 9.44
N CYS A 72 -2.96 15.05 8.25
CA CYS A 72 -1.93 16.01 7.82
C CYS A 72 -2.18 16.49 6.38
N SER A 73 -1.72 17.70 6.06
CA SER A 73 -1.78 18.26 4.70
C SER A 73 -0.56 17.90 3.83
N VAL A 74 0.32 17.02 4.33
CA VAL A 74 1.52 16.60 3.62
C VAL A 74 1.11 15.60 2.54
N PRO A 75 1.60 15.72 1.28
CA PRO A 75 1.31 14.74 0.26
C PRO A 75 1.89 13.38 0.65
N VAL A 76 1.04 12.35 0.59
CA VAL A 76 1.41 10.94 0.73
C VAL A 76 0.82 10.17 -0.45
N PRO A 77 1.43 9.05 -0.89
CA PRO A 77 0.86 8.22 -1.94
C PRO A 77 -0.58 7.81 -1.60
N GLU A 78 -1.48 7.85 -2.59
CA GLU A 78 -2.81 7.28 -2.43
C GLU A 78 -2.73 5.76 -2.23
N VAL A 79 -3.37 5.25 -1.17
CA VAL A 79 -3.50 3.81 -0.95
C VAL A 79 -4.79 3.32 -1.61
N PHE A 80 -4.66 2.35 -2.51
CA PHE A 80 -5.80 1.74 -3.21
C PHE A 80 -6.28 0.46 -2.54
N ALA A 81 -5.40 -0.34 -1.95
CA ALA A 81 -5.81 -1.53 -1.22
C ALA A 81 -4.75 -2.02 -0.23
N LEU A 82 -5.21 -2.59 0.89
CA LEU A 82 -4.41 -3.25 1.92
C LEU A 82 -5.05 -4.58 2.28
N TYR A 83 -4.37 -5.69 2.02
CA TYR A 83 -4.90 -7.01 2.34
C TYR A 83 -3.80 -8.04 2.53
N SER A 84 -4.16 -9.23 3.01
CA SER A 84 -3.26 -10.37 3.06
C SER A 84 -3.94 -11.59 2.44
N THR A 85 -3.17 -12.41 1.75
CA THR A 85 -3.58 -13.73 1.28
C THR A 85 -2.66 -14.80 1.86
N ARG A 86 -2.98 -16.06 1.59
CA ARG A 86 -2.08 -17.19 1.86
C ARG A 86 -1.51 -17.68 0.54
N ASP A 87 -0.20 -17.90 0.49
CA ASP A 87 0.43 -18.53 -0.66
C ASP A 87 0.20 -20.06 -0.68
N THR A 88 0.82 -20.73 -1.65
CA THR A 88 0.74 -22.20 -1.81
C THR A 88 1.32 -22.98 -0.62
N GLN A 89 2.14 -22.34 0.22
CA GLN A 89 2.73 -22.93 1.43
C GLN A 89 1.97 -22.49 2.70
N ALA A 90 0.79 -21.88 2.54
CA ALA A 90 -0.03 -21.30 3.60
C ALA A 90 0.64 -20.14 4.38
N CYS A 91 1.77 -19.62 3.88
CA CYS A 91 2.42 -18.44 4.42
C CYS A 91 1.59 -17.20 4.11
N ARG A 92 1.48 -16.31 5.10
CA ARG A 92 0.76 -15.04 4.93
C ARG A 92 1.59 -14.12 4.04
N ILE A 93 0.98 -13.63 2.95
CA ILE A 93 1.56 -12.63 2.07
C ILE A 93 0.72 -11.36 2.18
N SER A 94 1.35 -10.27 2.60
CA SER A 94 0.70 -8.96 2.66
C SER A 94 0.85 -8.24 1.33
N TYR A 95 -0.15 -7.43 0.97
CA TYR A 95 -0.19 -6.61 -0.23
C TYR A 95 -0.57 -5.18 0.13
N ILE A 96 0.20 -4.23 -0.37
CA ILE A 96 -0.06 -2.79 -0.34
C ILE A 96 -0.08 -2.33 -1.78
N ILE A 97 -1.24 -1.88 -2.25
CA ILE A 97 -1.42 -1.27 -3.57
C ILE A 97 -1.53 0.23 -3.35
N MET A 98 -0.63 1.00 -3.95
CA MET A 98 -0.54 2.44 -3.76
C MET A 98 -0.15 3.17 -5.04
N GLU A 99 -0.28 4.49 -5.03
CA GLU A 99 0.16 5.38 -6.11
C GLU A 99 1.66 5.23 -6.36
N TYR A 100 2.02 5.08 -7.64
CA TYR A 100 3.40 5.21 -8.08
C TYR A 100 3.74 6.69 -8.23
N ILE A 101 4.74 7.16 -7.49
CA ILE A 101 5.27 8.53 -7.62
C ILE A 101 6.57 8.44 -8.43
N PRO A 102 6.62 9.01 -9.65
CA PRO A 102 7.85 9.08 -10.43
C PRO A 102 8.88 9.95 -9.71
N GLY A 103 10.11 9.47 -9.63
CA GLY A 103 11.19 10.22 -8.99
C GLY A 103 12.50 9.44 -8.95
N HIS A 104 13.56 10.15 -8.56
CA HIS A 104 14.87 9.59 -8.28
C HIS A 104 15.02 9.37 -6.78
N ARG A 105 15.96 8.51 -6.39
CA ARG A 105 16.27 8.36 -4.98
C ARG A 105 16.99 9.62 -4.51
N LEU A 106 16.91 9.89 -3.21
CA LEU A 106 17.53 11.10 -2.64
C LEU A 106 19.07 11.04 -2.70
N ASP A 107 19.62 9.83 -2.79
CA ASP A 107 21.04 9.51 -2.83
C ASP A 107 21.61 9.35 -4.25
N ASP A 108 20.80 9.59 -5.29
CA ASP A 108 21.25 9.69 -6.69
C ASP A 108 21.76 11.11 -7.01
#